data_AF-A0A7C8I701-F1
#
_entry.id   AF-A0A7C8I701-F1
#
_cell.length_a   1.000
_cell.length_b   1.000
_cell.length_c   1.000
_cell.angle_alpha   90.00
_cell.angle_beta   90.00
_cell.angle_gamma   90.00
#
_symmetry.space_group_name_H-M   'P 1'
#
loop_
_entity.id
_entity.type
_entity.pdbx_description
1 polymer ?
#
loop_
_entity_poly.entity_id
_entity_poly.type
_entity_poly.pdbx_seq_one_letter_code
_entity_poly.pdbx_strand_id
1 'polypeptide(L)' 'MSTVGDMALGGDWERISNYKFNITENMMMSFQGRSCNITDGGGALIEKLGDKDGLAERHVLPGYQCFVMKAKVKFVRKDG' A
#
# COMPACT_ATOMS: atom_id res chain seq x y z
N MET A 1 0.10 -8.30 -20.50
CA MET A 1 0.41 -8.71 -19.12
C MET A 1 0.24 -7.47 -18.26
N SER A 2 -0.53 -7.55 -17.17
CA SER A 2 -0.54 -6.49 -16.15
C SER A 2 0.76 -6.54 -15.35
N THR A 3 1.27 -5.37 -14.97
CA THR A 3 2.42 -5.25 -14.09
C THR A 3 1.96 -5.49 -12.66
N VAL A 4 2.85 -6.03 -11.80
CA VAL A 4 2.56 -6.17 -10.37
C VAL A 4 2.21 -4.79 -9.81
N GLY A 5 1.05 -4.71 -9.16
CA GLY A 5 0.53 -3.49 -8.56
C GLY A 5 -0.48 -2.72 -9.42
N ASP A 6 -0.62 -3.03 -10.71
CA ASP A 6 -1.58 -2.32 -11.58
C ASP A 6 -3.02 -2.55 -11.12
N MET A 7 -3.36 -3.76 -10.66
CA MET A 7 -4.71 -4.05 -10.15
C MET A 7 -4.93 -3.36 -8.80
N ALA A 8 -3.92 -3.39 -7.92
CA ALA A 8 -3.95 -2.68 -6.65
C ALA A 8 -4.21 -1.18 -6.83
N LEU A 9 -3.45 -0.53 -7.72
CA LEU A 9 -3.56 0.90 -8.01
C LEU A 9 -4.83 1.24 -8.80
N GLY A 10 -5.38 0.28 -9.55
CA GLY A 10 -6.68 0.38 -10.22
C GLY A 10 -7.88 0.28 -9.28
N GLY A 11 -7.67 0.05 -7.98
CA GLY A 11 -8.75 -0.06 -7.00
C GLY A 11 -9.30 -1.46 -6.82
N ASP A 12 -8.60 -2.50 -7.26
CA ASP A 12 -8.94 -3.89 -6.97
C ASP A 12 -7.96 -4.52 -5.98
N TRP A 13 -8.37 -5.61 -5.34
CA TRP A 13 -7.49 -6.35 -4.45
C TRP A 13 -6.47 -7.16 -5.25
N GLU A 14 -5.19 -6.91 -4.98
CA GLU A 14 -4.10 -7.67 -5.57
C GLU A 14 -3.25 -8.32 -4.49
N ARG A 15 -2.87 -9.59 -4.70
CA ARG A 15 -1.88 -10.26 -3.87
C ARG A 15 -0.50 -9.80 -4.29
N ILE A 16 0.20 -9.17 -3.35
CA ILE A 16 1.53 -8.63 -3.53
C ILE A 16 2.52 -9.41 -2.68
N SER A 17 3.67 -9.72 -3.27
CA SER A 17 4.81 -10.34 -2.62
C SER A 17 6.08 -9.61 -3.02
N ASN A 18 6.74 -8.98 -2.04
CA ASN A 18 7.98 -8.22 -2.20
C ASN A 18 7.89 -7.13 -3.30
N TYR A 19 7.05 -6.13 -3.08
CA TYR A 19 6.89 -5.00 -4.00
C TYR A 19 6.81 -3.67 -3.26
N LYS A 20 7.36 -2.61 -3.87
CA LYS A 20 7.34 -1.25 -3.35
C LYS A 20 6.44 -0.38 -4.20
N PHE A 21 5.33 0.07 -3.64
CA PHE A 21 4.51 1.12 -4.26
C PHE A 21 5.12 2.48 -3.93
N ASN A 22 5.32 3.31 -4.96
CA ASN A 22 5.60 4.72 -4.78
C ASN A 22 4.28 5.48 -4.96
N ILE A 23 3.79 6.11 -3.90
CA ILE A 23 2.50 6.78 -3.90
C ILE A 23 2.67 8.16 -4.53
N THR A 24 1.94 8.42 -5.61
CA THR A 24 2.04 9.69 -6.37
C THR A 24 0.88 10.63 -6.13
N GLU A 25 -0.21 10.13 -5.53
CA GLU A 25 -1.45 10.86 -5.29
C GLU A 25 -2.03 10.48 -3.92
N ASN A 26 -2.97 11.27 -3.41
CA ASN A 26 -3.61 10.98 -2.13
C ASN A 26 -4.55 9.77 -2.27
N MET A 27 -4.25 8.71 -1.53
CA MET A 27 -5.00 7.45 -1.64
C MET A 27 -5.37 6.90 -0.27
N MET A 28 -6.43 6.08 -0.28
CA MET A 28 -6.76 5.17 0.80
C MET A 28 -6.23 3.78 0.45
N MET A 29 -5.25 3.31 1.23
CA MET A 29 -4.70 1.96 1.15
C MET A 29 -5.50 1.05 2.08
N SER A 30 -6.10 0.01 1.52
CA SER A 30 -6.59 -1.14 2.29
C SER A 30 -5.53 -2.25 2.25
N PHE A 31 -5.24 -2.84 3.41
CA PHE A 31 -4.22 -3.87 3.59
C PHE A 31 -4.78 -5.05 4.38
N GLN A 32 -4.47 -6.26 3.95
CA GLN A 32 -4.63 -7.45 4.77
C GLN A 32 -3.50 -8.44 4.45
N GLY A 33 -2.64 -8.71 5.44
CA GLY A 33 -1.52 -9.59 5.22
C GLY A 33 -0.49 -9.56 6.34
N ARG A 34 0.72 -10.01 6.00
CA ARG A 34 1.76 -10.28 6.98
C ARG A 34 2.65 -9.09 7.28
N SER A 35 2.95 -8.27 6.27
CA SER A 35 3.83 -7.11 6.48
C SER A 35 3.74 -6.08 5.34
N CYS A 36 3.60 -4.81 5.74
CA CYS A 36 3.86 -3.63 4.94
C CYS A 36 4.59 -2.57 5.79
N ASN A 37 5.65 -1.97 5.27
CA ASN A 37 6.24 -0.77 5.86
C ASN A 37 5.79 0.45 5.06
N ILE A 38 5.23 1.44 5.74
CA ILE A 38 4.87 2.74 5.16
C ILE A 38 5.94 3.74 5.59
N THR A 39 6.61 4.36 4.62
CA THR A 39 7.62 5.40 4.85
C THR A 39 7.22 6.68 4.15
N ASP A 40 7.75 7.81 4.61
CA ASP A 40 7.65 9.08 3.88
C ASP A 40 8.63 9.12 2.67
N GLY A 41 8.66 10.25 1.97
CA GLY A 41 9.55 10.47 0.83
C GLY A 41 11.04 10.56 1.18
N GLY A 42 11.38 10.79 2.46
CA GLY A 42 12.74 10.74 2.99
C GLY A 42 13.17 9.34 3.44
N GLY A 43 12.26 8.37 3.43
CA GLY A 43 12.49 7.00 3.90
C GLY A 43 12.32 6.83 5.41
N ALA A 44 11.82 7.85 6.13
CA ALA A 44 11.50 7.71 7.54
C ALA A 44 10.26 6.82 7.71
N LEU A 45 10.32 5.89 8.66
CA LEU A 45 9.21 4.98 8.95
C LEU A 45 8.04 5.75 9.57
N ILE A 46 6.88 5.67 8.92
CA ILE A 46 5.62 6.20 9.45
C ILE A 46 4.91 5.12 10.24
N GLU A 47 4.74 3.94 9.64
CA GLU A 47 3.98 2.85 10.25
C GLU A 47 4.42 1.48 9.71
N LYS A 48 4.21 0.44 10.52
CA LYS A 48 4.32 -0.96 10.09
C LYS A 48 2.95 -1.63 10.26
N LEU A 49 2.44 -2.20 9.18
CA LEU A 49 1.26 -3.06 9.20
C LEU A 49 1.69 -4.52 9.16
N GLY A 50 0.95 -5.38 9.84
CA GLY A 50 1.22 -6.80 9.94
C GLY A 50 -0.03 -7.66 10.14
N ASP A 51 0.21 -8.93 10.45
CA ASP A 51 -0.83 -9.95 10.62
C ASP A 51 -1.82 -9.63 11.74
N LYS A 52 -1.34 -9.00 12.82
CA LYS A 52 -2.16 -8.58 13.97
C LYS A 52 -3.14 -7.45 13.66
N ASP A 53 -2.90 -6.69 12.59
CA ASP A 53 -3.78 -5.59 12.20
C ASP A 53 -5.04 -6.07 11.46
N GLY A 54 -5.09 -7.33 11.04
CA GLY A 54 -6.22 -7.89 10.30
C GLY A 54 -6.45 -7.15 8.98
N LEU A 55 -7.65 -6.58 8.80
CA LEU A 55 -7.94 -5.63 7.72
C LEU A 55 -7.67 -4.22 8.23
N ALA A 56 -6.67 -3.56 7.66
CA ALA A 56 -6.28 -2.20 8.01
C ALA A 56 -6.53 -1.25 6.84
N GLU A 57 -6.90 -0.01 7.17
CA GLU A 57 -7.03 1.09 6.21
C GLU A 57 -6.12 2.24 6.62
N ARG A 58 -5.36 2.78 5.68
CA ARG A 58 -4.41 3.88 5.92
C ARG A 58 -4.43 4.92 4.82
N HIS A 59 -4.47 6.18 5.25
CA HIS A 59 -4.23 7.32 4.38
C HIS A 59 -2.76 7.33 3.98
N VAL A 60 -2.48 7.25 2.68
CA VAL A 60 -1.13 7.34 2.13
C VAL A 60 -1.04 8.56 1.22
N LEU A 61 -0.05 9.40 1.49
CA LEU A 61 0.10 10.69 0.83
C LEU A 61 1.07 10.61 -0.35
N PRO A 62 1.00 11.56 -1.30
CA PRO A 62 2.02 11.68 -2.33
C PRO A 62 3.43 11.73 -1.73
N GLY A 63 4.35 10.98 -2.31
CA GLY A 63 5.73 10.83 -1.84
C GLY A 63 5.92 9.68 -0.83
N TYR A 64 4.85 9.10 -0.27
CA TYR A 64 5.00 7.93 0.59
C TYR A 64 5.42 6.69 -0.21
N GLN A 65 6.06 5.75 0.47
CA GLN A 65 6.38 4.45 -0.08
C GLN A 65 5.74 3.36 0.78
N CYS A 66 5.08 2.40 0.13
CA CYS A 66 4.51 1.23 0.79
C CYS A 66 5.25 -0.02 0.34
N PHE A 67 6.13 -0.55 1.20
CA PHE A 67 6.89 -1.75 0.92
C PHE A 67 6.17 -2.98 1.47
N VAL A 68 5.51 -3.71 0.57
CA VAL A 68 4.68 -4.87 0.90
C VAL A 68 5.51 -6.13 0.73
N MET A 69 5.75 -6.83 1.85
CA MET A 69 6.47 -8.12 1.82
C MET A 69 5.54 -9.25 1.40
N LYS A 70 4.34 -9.32 1.98
CA LYS A 70 3.31 -10.32 1.64
C LYS A 70 1.95 -9.89 2.16
N ALA A 71 1.07 -9.46 1.27
CA ALA A 71 -0.30 -9.09 1.62
C ALA A 71 -1.21 -9.10 0.39
N LYS A 72 -2.52 -8.98 0.60
CA LYS A 72 -3.37 -8.36 -0.41
C LYS A 72 -3.51 -6.88 -0.08
N VAL A 73 -3.47 -6.04 -1.12
CA VAL A 73 -3.63 -4.59 -0.99
C VAL A 73 -4.54 -4.06 -2.10
N LYS A 74 -5.17 -2.93 -1.83
CA LYS A 74 -5.99 -2.15 -2.77
C LYS A 74 -5.78 -0.67 -2.45
N PHE A 75 -5.67 0.17 -3.47
CA PHE A 75 -5.59 1.61 -3.32
C PHE A 75 -6.79 2.27 -3.99
N VAL A 76 -7.50 3.10 -3.25
CA VAL A 76 -8.60 3.91 -3.79
C VAL A 76 -8.18 5.36 -3.75
N ARG A 77 -8.22 6.03 -4.90
CA ARG A 77 -7.99 7.48 -4.97
C ARG A 77 -9.02 8.17 -4.10
N LYS A 78 -8.57 9.09 -3.24
CA LYS A 78 -9.49 10.07 -2.68
C LYS A 78 -9.63 11.16 -3.72
N ASP A 79 -10.64 11.02 -4.57
CA ASP A 79 -11.08 12.13 -5.41
C ASP A 79 -11.39 13.33 -4.51
N GLY A 80 -10.96 14.51 -4.95
CA GLY A 80 -11.22 15.79 -4.28
C GLY A 80 -12.69 16.17 -4.25
#